data_AF-A0A497YU05-F1
#
_entry.id   AF-A0A497YU05-F1
#
_cell.length_a   1.000
_cell.length_b   1.000
_cell.length_c   1.000
_cell.angle_alpha   90.00
_cell.angle_beta   90.00
_cell.angle_gamma   90.00
#
_symmetry.space_group_name_H-M   'P 1'
#
loop_
_entity.id
_entity.type
_entity.pdbx_description
1 polymer ?
#
loop_
_entity_poly.entity_id
_entity_poly.type
_entity_poly.pdbx_seq_one_letter_code
_entity_poly.pdbx_strand_id
1 'polypeptide(L)'
;METKDRVQASVAPYVDRALFTKLTLGALAYFLLPGIAQAQSSQSCAEVGAPRQEYTAGTETILSGQTISSTVKTCLPIPNGPITALLIGNSTITPSGEIELYVPGQSQNPDRASVLTLLNVDVAAGSGDFVSREALTTQINGRLRVNIVGTSIGSGRSMTFAPANGSDVDPTEVFFQSDTPLTYDNLTVTNATEIAFGVINIQTRSAQASDFTLTNSSMSATSNMVIGAGSTLRLDASSSLTTVDFDNFGTLAGNGTVNAFNFNVRNGAVLSPGSSIGTLNINSAISFAAGSTILSEVDPAAAQKADLVSSTDAVTGINNATIQVEAARPGLTAQDYAAGNDYTVFQASSFDGNSPTLVAGGSLPAL
;
A
#
# COMPACT_ATOMS: atom_id res chain seq x y z
N MET A 1 -50.30 11.99 -6.70
CA MET A 1 -49.89 10.94 -7.64
C MET A 1 -48.47 11.30 -8.02
N GLU A 2 -47.52 10.89 -7.19
CA GLU A 2 -46.14 11.40 -7.22
C GLU A 2 -45.21 10.19 -7.12
N THR A 3 -44.54 9.91 -8.22
CA THR A 3 -43.66 8.76 -8.44
C THR A 3 -42.33 9.00 -7.73
N LYS A 4 -42.04 8.12 -6.77
CA LYS A 4 -40.81 8.10 -5.99
C LYS A 4 -39.82 7.14 -6.65
N ASP A 5 -38.96 7.66 -7.51
CA ASP A 5 -37.84 6.90 -8.08
C ASP A 5 -36.76 6.70 -7.03
N ARG A 6 -36.55 5.43 -6.67
CA ARG A 6 -35.55 4.97 -5.71
C ARG A 6 -34.41 4.35 -6.52
N VAL A 7 -33.34 5.10 -6.74
CA VAL A 7 -32.09 4.57 -7.32
C VAL A 7 -31.41 3.73 -6.24
N GLN A 8 -31.55 2.40 -6.34
CA GLN A 8 -30.71 1.45 -5.61
C GLN A 8 -29.36 1.32 -6.34
N ALA A 9 -28.32 1.94 -5.80
CA ALA A 9 -26.94 1.58 -6.15
C ALA A 9 -26.60 0.28 -5.41
N SER A 10 -26.84 -0.85 -6.06
CA SER A 10 -26.35 -2.17 -5.64
C SER A 10 -24.88 -2.30 -6.06
N VAL A 11 -23.95 -1.93 -5.17
CA VAL A 11 -22.55 -2.36 -5.31
C VAL A 11 -22.42 -3.69 -4.58
N ALA A 12 -22.49 -4.78 -5.34
CA ALA A 12 -22.21 -6.11 -4.79
C ALA A 12 -20.69 -6.28 -4.61
N PRO A 13 -20.19 -6.70 -3.44
CA PRO A 13 -18.82 -7.14 -3.30
C PRO A 13 -18.71 -8.56 -3.88
N TYR A 14 -18.32 -8.66 -5.14
CA TYR A 14 -17.98 -9.96 -5.74
C TYR A 14 -16.55 -10.32 -5.30
N VAL A 15 -16.43 -10.96 -4.13
CA VAL A 15 -15.18 -11.57 -3.67
C VAL A 15 -14.96 -12.85 -4.47
N ASP A 16 -14.34 -12.75 -5.64
CA ASP A 16 -13.94 -13.92 -6.40
C ASP A 16 -12.69 -14.54 -5.77
N ARG A 17 -12.88 -15.47 -4.82
CA ARG A 17 -11.81 -16.30 -4.26
C ARG A 17 -11.10 -17.19 -5.31
N ALA A 18 -11.57 -17.25 -6.56
CA ALA A 18 -10.98 -18.10 -7.60
C ALA A 18 -9.72 -17.52 -8.28
N LEU A 19 -9.27 -16.32 -7.94
CA LEU A 19 -8.05 -15.74 -8.53
C LEU A 19 -6.77 -16.46 -8.07
N PHE A 20 -6.74 -16.97 -6.83
CA PHE A 20 -5.56 -17.65 -6.27
C PHE A 20 -5.30 -19.03 -6.89
N THR A 21 -6.36 -19.78 -7.24
CA THR A 21 -6.22 -21.03 -8.00
C THR A 21 -5.78 -20.79 -9.45
N LYS A 22 -6.03 -19.59 -10.00
CA LYS A 22 -5.57 -19.21 -11.34
C LYS A 22 -4.11 -18.76 -11.38
N LEU A 23 -3.60 -18.13 -10.31
CA LEU A 23 -2.16 -17.81 -10.21
C LEU A 23 -1.27 -19.04 -9.97
N THR A 24 -1.80 -20.12 -9.40
CA THR A 24 -1.02 -21.35 -9.13
C THR A 24 -0.97 -22.34 -10.29
N LEU A 25 -1.84 -22.24 -11.31
CA LEU A 25 -1.84 -23.19 -12.45
C LEU A 25 -2.21 -22.61 -13.83
N GLY A 26 -2.51 -21.31 -13.94
CA GLY A 26 -2.83 -20.68 -15.22
C GLY A 26 -1.60 -20.12 -15.91
N ALA A 27 -0.94 -20.93 -16.76
CA ALA A 27 -0.10 -20.40 -17.81
C ALA A 27 -0.90 -19.33 -18.58
N LEU A 28 -0.48 -18.07 -18.48
CA LEU A 28 -1.12 -16.92 -19.12
C LEU A 28 -0.86 -16.99 -20.64
N ALA A 29 -1.56 -17.88 -21.33
CA ALA A 29 -1.46 -18.01 -22.79
C ALA A 29 -2.14 -16.79 -23.43
N TYR A 30 -1.36 -15.79 -23.83
CA TYR A 30 -1.85 -14.62 -24.57
C TYR A 30 -1.43 -14.61 -26.04
N PHE A 31 -2.41 -14.29 -26.88
CA PHE A 31 -2.30 -14.13 -28.33
C PHE A 31 -1.48 -12.89 -28.69
N LEU A 32 -0.36 -13.10 -29.39
CA LEU A 32 0.47 -12.05 -29.98
C LEU A 32 -0.18 -11.51 -31.25
N LEU A 33 -0.52 -10.22 -31.27
CA LEU A 33 -0.71 -9.46 -32.51
C LEU A 33 0.67 -8.93 -32.98
N PRO A 34 1.06 -9.09 -34.25
CA PRO A 34 2.34 -8.62 -34.74
C PRO A 34 2.31 -7.10 -34.94
N GLY A 35 2.69 -6.36 -33.91
CA GLY A 35 3.04 -4.94 -34.02
C GLY A 35 4.48 -4.81 -34.52
N ILE A 36 4.72 -3.93 -35.49
CA ILE A 36 6.03 -3.63 -36.06
C ILE A 36 6.94 -3.07 -34.95
N ALA A 37 7.85 -3.89 -34.45
CA ALA A 37 8.83 -3.50 -33.46
C ALA A 37 9.92 -2.65 -34.13
N GLN A 38 9.92 -1.33 -33.88
CA GLN A 38 11.14 -0.55 -34.02
C GLN A 38 12.05 -0.95 -32.86
N ALA A 39 13.17 -1.59 -33.18
CA ALA A 39 14.23 -1.86 -32.22
C ALA A 39 14.85 -0.52 -31.80
N GLN A 40 14.30 0.11 -30.76
CA GLN A 40 15.12 1.03 -29.98
C GLN A 40 16.29 0.21 -29.46
N SER A 41 17.48 0.66 -29.86
CA SER A 41 18.76 0.00 -29.67
C SER A 41 18.89 -0.57 -28.27
N SER A 42 19.47 -1.76 -28.20
CA SER A 42 20.09 -2.41 -27.05
C SER A 42 20.99 -1.49 -26.21
N GLN A 43 20.44 -0.45 -25.58
CA GLN A 43 21.09 0.30 -24.51
C GLN A 43 21.19 -0.66 -23.34
N SER A 44 22.40 -1.21 -23.27
CA SER A 44 22.65 -2.52 -22.73
C SER A 44 22.77 -2.44 -21.23
N CYS A 45 22.27 -3.48 -20.57
CA CYS A 45 22.61 -3.87 -19.22
C CYS A 45 24.14 -4.00 -18.96
N ALA A 46 25.00 -3.80 -19.96
CA ALA A 46 26.45 -3.84 -19.82
C ALA A 46 27.01 -2.85 -18.79
N GLU A 47 26.37 -1.70 -18.59
CA GLU A 47 26.78 -0.70 -17.58
C GLU A 47 26.73 -1.25 -16.15
N VAL A 48 25.91 -2.27 -15.90
CA VAL A 48 25.76 -2.93 -14.59
C VAL A 48 27.01 -3.73 -14.18
N GLY A 49 27.90 -4.04 -15.12
CA GLY A 49 29.06 -4.92 -14.88
C GLY A 49 28.68 -6.40 -14.82
N ALA A 50 29.67 -7.26 -14.57
CA ALA A 50 29.49 -8.71 -14.43
C ALA A 50 29.91 -9.15 -13.01
N PRO A 51 29.30 -10.20 -12.43
CA PRO A 51 28.20 -11.01 -12.99
C PRO A 51 26.84 -10.31 -12.88
N ARG A 52 25.95 -10.54 -13.87
CA ARG A 52 24.56 -10.09 -13.86
C ARG A 52 23.66 -11.09 -14.57
N GLN A 53 22.38 -11.09 -14.23
CA GLN A 53 21.32 -11.82 -14.91
C GLN A 53 20.60 -10.86 -15.86
N GLU A 54 20.65 -11.14 -17.16
CA GLU A 54 19.93 -10.38 -18.17
C GLU A 54 18.70 -11.15 -18.63
N TYR A 55 17.55 -10.48 -18.60
CA TYR A 55 16.31 -11.03 -19.12
C TYR A 55 15.99 -10.44 -20.49
N THR A 56 15.37 -11.25 -21.35
CA THR A 56 15.00 -10.80 -22.69
C THR A 56 13.79 -9.88 -22.62
N ALA A 57 13.85 -8.74 -23.29
CA ALA A 57 12.75 -7.78 -23.33
C ALA A 57 11.46 -8.43 -23.84
N GLY A 58 10.36 -8.23 -23.12
CA GLY A 58 9.03 -8.73 -23.46
C GLY A 58 8.82 -10.22 -23.21
N THR A 59 9.64 -10.80 -22.34
CA THR A 59 9.50 -12.17 -21.87
C THR A 59 9.12 -12.22 -20.40
N GLU A 60 8.43 -13.29 -20.03
CA GLU A 60 8.17 -13.64 -18.65
C GLU A 60 9.09 -14.80 -18.26
N THR A 61 9.78 -14.67 -17.13
CA THR A 61 10.62 -15.72 -16.56
C THR A 61 10.15 -16.05 -15.15
N ILE A 62 10.05 -17.34 -14.87
CA ILE A 62 9.62 -17.87 -13.58
C ILE A 62 10.79 -18.61 -12.95
N LEU A 63 11.17 -18.19 -11.75
CA LEU A 63 12.11 -18.87 -10.88
C LEU A 63 11.35 -19.36 -9.65
N SER A 64 11.55 -20.61 -9.25
CA SER A 64 10.93 -21.14 -8.03
C SER A 64 11.87 -22.04 -7.24
N GLY A 65 11.65 -22.15 -5.93
CA GLY A 65 12.50 -22.93 -5.03
C GLY A 65 13.93 -22.40 -4.93
N GLN A 66 14.16 -21.12 -5.20
CA GLN A 66 15.48 -20.52 -5.18
C GLN A 66 15.89 -20.14 -3.75
N THR A 67 17.19 -20.14 -3.49
CA THR A 67 17.77 -19.48 -2.31
C THR A 67 18.71 -18.39 -2.78
N ILE A 68 18.34 -17.13 -2.52
CA ILE A 68 19.14 -15.96 -2.86
C ILE A 68 20.00 -15.63 -1.64
N SER A 69 21.27 -16.03 -1.68
CA SER A 69 22.21 -15.90 -0.55
C SER A 69 23.14 -14.69 -0.62
N SER A 70 23.17 -13.99 -1.76
CA SER A 70 23.99 -12.82 -2.03
C SER A 70 23.25 -11.88 -2.99
N THR A 71 23.79 -10.68 -3.21
CA THR A 71 23.27 -9.76 -4.22
C THR A 71 23.26 -10.39 -5.62
N VAL A 72 22.11 -10.35 -6.28
CA VAL A 72 21.90 -10.78 -7.66
C VAL A 72 21.54 -9.57 -8.51
N LYS A 73 22.52 -9.08 -9.27
CA LYS A 73 22.34 -8.00 -10.25
C LYS A 73 21.43 -8.48 -11.37
N THR A 74 20.26 -7.86 -11.50
CA THR A 74 19.17 -8.29 -12.38
C THR A 74 18.77 -7.17 -13.31
N CYS A 75 18.96 -7.37 -14.61
CA CYS A 75 18.55 -6.41 -15.61
C CYS A 75 17.24 -6.82 -16.30
N LEU A 76 16.22 -5.98 -16.16
CA LEU A 76 14.88 -6.16 -16.74
C LEU A 76 14.65 -5.02 -17.76
N PRO A 77 15.07 -5.17 -19.02
CA PRO A 77 14.91 -4.11 -20.02
C PRO A 77 13.43 -3.82 -20.29
N ILE A 78 13.10 -2.54 -20.50
CA ILE A 78 11.73 -2.16 -20.91
C ILE A 78 11.44 -2.75 -22.30
N PRO A 79 10.30 -3.42 -22.47
CA PRO A 79 9.94 -4.01 -23.73
C PRO A 79 9.44 -2.99 -24.75
N ASN A 80 9.79 -3.22 -26.02
CA ASN A 80 9.08 -2.64 -27.17
C ASN A 80 7.72 -3.34 -27.43
N GLY A 81 7.39 -4.40 -26.67
CA GLY A 81 6.18 -5.23 -26.74
C GLY A 81 5.51 -5.47 -25.36
N PRO A 82 5.01 -6.70 -25.04
CA PRO A 82 4.40 -7.03 -23.74
C PRO A 82 5.41 -6.87 -22.59
N ILE A 83 4.97 -6.84 -21.33
CA ILE A 83 5.83 -6.63 -20.14
C ILE A 83 7.06 -7.56 -20.11
N THR A 84 8.20 -7.06 -19.62
CA THR A 84 9.32 -7.91 -19.18
C THR A 84 9.07 -8.26 -17.72
N ALA A 85 8.82 -9.53 -17.43
CA ALA A 85 8.41 -9.96 -16.10
C ALA A 85 9.36 -11.02 -15.52
N LEU A 86 9.74 -10.84 -14.27
CA LEU A 86 10.44 -11.82 -13.46
C LEU A 86 9.56 -12.19 -12.27
N LEU A 87 9.10 -13.44 -12.23
CA LEU A 87 8.41 -14.03 -11.09
C LEU A 87 9.39 -14.88 -10.30
N ILE A 88 9.54 -14.60 -9.01
CA ILE A 88 10.27 -15.43 -8.06
C ILE A 88 9.25 -15.98 -7.05
N GLY A 89 8.97 -17.28 -7.15
CA GLY A 89 7.91 -17.95 -6.39
C GLY A 89 8.44 -18.96 -5.39
N ASN A 90 7.86 -19.08 -4.20
CA ASN A 90 8.17 -20.13 -3.21
C ASN A 90 9.69 -20.28 -2.99
N SER A 91 10.36 -19.16 -2.74
CA SER A 91 11.81 -19.05 -2.65
C SER A 91 12.20 -18.39 -1.34
N THR A 92 13.49 -18.39 -1.00
CA THR A 92 14.02 -17.75 0.22
C THR A 92 15.08 -16.72 -0.15
N ILE A 93 15.02 -15.55 0.48
CA ILE A 93 16.10 -14.55 0.46
C ILE A 93 16.76 -14.57 1.84
N THR A 94 18.04 -14.90 1.90
CA THR A 94 18.77 -14.96 3.18
C THR A 94 19.06 -13.55 3.73
N PRO A 95 19.60 -13.39 4.95
CA PRO A 95 19.91 -12.06 5.51
C PRO A 95 20.87 -11.22 4.65
N SER A 96 21.74 -11.86 3.86
CA SER A 96 22.66 -11.22 2.91
C SER A 96 22.20 -11.27 1.46
N GLY A 97 21.01 -11.82 1.20
CA GLY A 97 20.44 -11.92 -0.14
C GLY A 97 19.80 -10.61 -0.56
N GLU A 98 19.97 -10.24 -1.82
CA GLU A 98 19.42 -9.01 -2.39
C GLU A 98 19.17 -9.21 -3.88
N ILE A 99 18.10 -8.62 -4.40
CA ILE A 99 17.84 -8.50 -5.84
C ILE A 99 18.08 -7.04 -6.21
N GLU A 100 19.21 -6.75 -6.82
CA GLU A 100 19.56 -5.42 -7.29
C GLU A 100 19.08 -5.24 -8.72
N LEU A 101 18.08 -4.38 -8.92
CA LEU A 101 17.35 -4.24 -10.17
C LEU A 101 17.89 -3.11 -11.03
N TYR A 102 17.94 -3.36 -12.34
CA TYR A 102 18.27 -2.37 -13.36
C TYR A 102 17.25 -2.44 -14.49
N VAL A 103 16.66 -1.30 -14.83
CA VAL A 103 15.65 -1.19 -15.89
C VAL A 103 16.11 -0.13 -16.88
N PRO A 104 16.95 -0.51 -17.87
CA PRO A 104 17.45 0.44 -18.86
C PRO A 104 16.35 0.90 -19.80
N GLY A 105 16.38 2.20 -20.12
CA GLY A 105 15.51 2.85 -21.11
C GLY A 105 14.24 3.47 -20.53
N GLN A 106 13.63 4.39 -21.28
CA GLN A 106 12.31 4.93 -20.98
C GLN A 106 11.27 4.37 -21.93
N SER A 107 10.10 4.04 -21.40
CA SER A 107 8.93 3.83 -22.24
C SER A 107 8.29 5.17 -22.58
N GLN A 108 8.01 5.41 -23.86
CA GLN A 108 7.14 6.50 -24.31
C GLN A 108 5.64 6.20 -24.05
N ASN A 109 5.31 4.94 -23.79
CA ASN A 109 3.98 4.54 -23.36
C ASN A 109 3.95 4.44 -21.83
N PRO A 110 3.12 5.23 -21.14
CA PRO A 110 3.10 5.25 -19.68
C PRO A 110 2.85 3.86 -19.08
N ASP A 111 2.08 2.99 -19.74
CA ASP A 111 1.64 1.72 -19.16
C ASP A 111 2.70 0.61 -19.19
N ARG A 112 3.78 0.78 -19.96
CA ARG A 112 4.84 -0.23 -20.04
C ARG A 112 5.81 -0.09 -18.88
N ALA A 113 5.98 -1.18 -18.15
CA ALA A 113 6.94 -1.31 -17.07
C ALA A 113 7.60 -2.68 -17.13
N SER A 114 8.80 -2.76 -16.60
CA SER A 114 9.36 -4.03 -16.16
C SER A 114 8.71 -4.44 -14.84
N VAL A 115 8.54 -5.74 -14.62
CA VAL A 115 7.82 -6.27 -13.46
C VAL A 115 8.70 -7.27 -12.72
N LEU A 116 8.91 -7.05 -11.43
CA LEU A 116 9.34 -8.08 -10.48
C LEU A 116 8.12 -8.51 -9.66
N THR A 117 7.91 -9.80 -9.50
CA THR A 117 6.91 -10.33 -8.56
C THR A 117 7.58 -11.32 -7.62
N LEU A 118 7.54 -11.04 -6.32
CA LEU A 118 7.89 -11.97 -5.25
C LEU A 118 6.59 -12.63 -4.77
N LEU A 119 6.44 -13.93 -5.03
CA LEU A 119 5.24 -14.69 -4.70
C LEU A 119 5.56 -15.75 -3.65
N ASN A 120 5.00 -15.62 -2.45
CA ASN A 120 5.26 -16.52 -1.32
C ASN A 120 6.76 -16.70 -1.08
N VAL A 121 7.51 -15.60 -1.15
CA VAL A 121 8.94 -15.60 -0.84
C VAL A 121 9.11 -15.41 0.66
N ASP A 122 10.05 -16.12 1.26
CA ASP A 122 10.47 -15.90 2.64
C ASP A 122 11.75 -15.08 2.67
N VAL A 123 11.66 -13.81 3.04
CA VAL A 123 12.82 -12.93 3.22
C VAL A 123 13.24 -13.00 4.68
N ALA A 124 14.38 -13.63 4.95
CA ALA A 124 14.91 -13.76 6.30
C ALA A 124 15.22 -12.37 6.92
N ALA A 125 15.11 -12.29 8.24
CA ALA A 125 15.49 -11.10 8.98
C ALA A 125 16.97 -10.75 8.76
N GLY A 126 17.30 -9.47 8.69
CA GLY A 126 18.64 -9.00 8.40
C GLY A 126 18.67 -7.47 8.29
N SER A 127 19.85 -6.91 8.06
CA SER A 127 20.01 -5.48 7.81
C SER A 127 20.24 -5.23 6.32
N GLY A 128 19.57 -4.23 5.76
CA GLY A 128 19.79 -3.79 4.38
C GLY A 128 18.74 -4.30 3.40
N ASP A 129 18.99 -4.00 2.13
CA ASP A 129 18.00 -4.21 1.07
C ASP A 129 17.82 -5.69 0.72
N PHE A 130 16.58 -6.11 0.48
CA PHE A 130 16.28 -7.37 -0.20
C PHE A 130 15.85 -7.16 -1.65
N VAL A 131 15.36 -5.97 -1.96
CA VAL A 131 15.15 -5.46 -3.32
C VAL A 131 15.67 -4.04 -3.35
N SER A 132 16.58 -3.76 -4.27
CA SER A 132 17.10 -2.41 -4.48
C SER A 132 17.08 -2.07 -5.95
N ARG A 133 17.23 -0.78 -6.25
CA ARG A 133 17.45 -0.31 -7.60
C ARG A 133 18.52 0.77 -7.58
N GLU A 134 19.55 0.59 -8.39
CA GLU A 134 20.61 1.57 -8.56
C GLU A 134 20.33 2.47 -9.80
N ALA A 135 20.75 3.73 -9.72
CA ALA A 135 20.67 4.67 -10.82
C ALA A 135 21.85 4.43 -11.78
N LEU A 136 21.54 4.21 -13.06
CA LEU A 136 22.57 4.12 -14.09
C LEU A 136 23.08 5.52 -14.42
N THR A 137 24.40 5.73 -14.36
CA THR A 137 25.04 7.05 -14.50
C THR A 137 24.77 7.75 -15.84
N THR A 138 24.49 6.98 -16.88
CA THR A 138 24.36 7.47 -18.27
C THR A 138 23.00 7.17 -18.87
N GLN A 139 22.09 6.58 -18.09
CA GLN A 139 20.79 6.15 -18.59
C GLN A 139 19.67 6.69 -17.73
N ILE A 140 18.49 6.73 -18.35
CA ILE A 140 17.29 7.07 -17.64
C ILE A 140 16.67 5.78 -17.11
N ASN A 141 16.31 5.81 -15.83
CA ASN A 141 15.62 4.72 -15.16
C ASN A 141 14.23 4.54 -15.76
N GLY A 142 13.98 3.35 -16.30
CA GLY A 142 12.66 2.94 -16.77
C GLY A 142 11.67 2.68 -15.64
N ARG A 143 10.36 2.65 -15.94
CA ARG A 143 9.34 2.30 -14.96
C ARG A 143 9.49 0.84 -14.52
N LEU A 144 9.42 0.60 -13.22
CA LEU A 144 9.51 -0.71 -12.58
C LEU A 144 8.29 -0.92 -11.68
N ARG A 145 7.71 -2.12 -11.70
CA ARG A 145 6.69 -2.56 -10.75
C ARG A 145 7.23 -3.71 -9.92
N VAL A 146 7.23 -3.55 -8.60
CA VAL A 146 7.59 -4.60 -7.65
C VAL A 146 6.32 -5.06 -6.94
N ASN A 147 5.90 -6.29 -7.19
CA ASN A 147 4.74 -6.90 -6.55
C ASN A 147 5.23 -7.85 -5.44
N ILE A 148 4.78 -7.61 -4.22
CA ILE A 148 5.06 -8.39 -3.02
C ILE A 148 3.76 -9.12 -2.64
N VAL A 149 3.68 -10.40 -3.01
CA VAL A 149 2.46 -11.20 -2.93
C VAL A 149 2.65 -12.35 -1.96
N GLY A 150 1.93 -12.36 -0.84
CA GLY A 150 2.03 -13.41 0.19
C GLY A 150 3.45 -13.62 0.74
N THR A 151 4.32 -12.62 0.61
CA THR A 151 5.75 -12.70 0.90
C THR A 151 6.00 -12.27 2.34
N SER A 152 6.61 -13.15 3.16
CA SER A 152 7.06 -12.80 4.51
C SER A 152 8.35 -11.98 4.43
N ILE A 153 8.39 -10.86 5.15
CA ILE A 153 9.59 -10.03 5.26
C ILE A 153 10.00 -9.99 6.72
N GLY A 154 11.13 -10.64 7.02
CA GLY A 154 11.74 -10.63 8.34
C GLY A 154 12.21 -9.23 8.75
N SER A 155 12.47 -9.06 10.03
CA SER A 155 12.70 -7.74 10.60
C SER A 155 13.96 -7.04 10.06
N GLY A 156 13.90 -5.71 9.92
CA GLY A 156 15.07 -4.86 9.63
C GLY A 156 15.47 -4.76 8.16
N ARG A 157 14.65 -5.31 7.27
CA ARG A 157 14.88 -5.33 5.83
C ARG A 157 14.42 -4.03 5.18
N SER A 158 15.03 -3.69 4.06
CA SER A 158 14.69 -2.48 3.32
C SER A 158 14.45 -2.70 1.82
N MET A 159 13.80 -1.73 1.21
CA MET A 159 13.76 -1.53 -0.23
C MET A 159 14.15 -0.09 -0.54
N THR A 160 15.20 0.08 -1.33
CA THR A 160 15.76 1.39 -1.67
C THR A 160 15.83 1.55 -3.18
N PHE A 161 15.20 2.60 -3.69
CA PHE A 161 15.19 2.89 -5.12
C PHE A 161 15.94 4.21 -5.37
N ALA A 162 17.02 4.18 -6.15
CA ALA A 162 17.80 5.38 -6.43
C ALA A 162 17.11 6.23 -7.52
N PRO A 163 16.71 7.48 -7.26
CA PRO A 163 16.18 8.37 -8.29
C PRO A 163 17.21 8.60 -9.40
N ALA A 164 16.76 8.66 -10.66
CA ALA A 164 17.66 8.96 -11.78
C ALA A 164 17.74 10.46 -12.06
N ASN A 165 18.94 10.93 -12.43
CA ASN A 165 19.16 12.19 -13.13
C ASN A 165 18.49 13.44 -12.52
N GLY A 166 18.54 13.58 -11.20
CA GLY A 166 18.06 14.77 -10.49
C GLY A 166 16.54 14.86 -10.31
N SER A 167 15.79 13.77 -10.55
CA SER A 167 14.42 13.67 -10.04
C SER A 167 14.44 13.41 -8.53
N ASP A 168 13.37 13.85 -7.84
CA ASP A 168 13.22 13.62 -6.39
C ASP A 168 12.75 12.19 -6.07
N VAL A 169 12.21 11.46 -7.05
CA VAL A 169 11.67 10.09 -6.90
C VAL A 169 12.10 9.17 -8.04
N ASP A 170 12.25 7.88 -7.75
CA ASP A 170 12.47 6.83 -8.76
C ASP A 170 11.11 6.33 -9.29
N PRO A 171 10.94 6.08 -10.61
CA PRO A 171 9.67 5.62 -11.20
C PRO A 171 9.30 4.17 -10.85
N THR A 172 9.79 3.65 -9.72
CA THR A 172 9.40 2.35 -9.17
C THR A 172 8.09 2.46 -8.40
N GLU A 173 7.21 1.49 -8.64
CA GLU A 173 5.95 1.32 -7.93
C GLU A 173 6.00 0.01 -7.14
N VAL A 174 5.63 0.05 -5.87
CA VAL A 174 5.65 -1.12 -4.97
C VAL A 174 4.22 -1.47 -4.56
N PHE A 175 3.84 -2.73 -4.76
CA PHE A 175 2.50 -3.24 -4.52
C PHE A 175 2.55 -4.39 -3.52
N PHE A 176 1.83 -4.29 -2.42
CA PHE A 176 1.70 -5.33 -1.40
C PHE A 176 0.32 -5.98 -1.48
N GLN A 177 0.27 -7.31 -1.52
CA GLN A 177 -0.97 -8.09 -1.46
C GLN A 177 -0.75 -9.37 -0.65
N SER A 178 -1.74 -9.75 0.15
CA SER A 178 -1.74 -11.05 0.84
C SER A 178 -3.15 -11.54 1.08
N ASP A 179 -3.35 -12.85 0.99
CA ASP A 179 -4.61 -13.53 1.37
C ASP A 179 -4.66 -13.87 2.87
N THR A 180 -3.55 -13.65 3.58
CA THR A 180 -3.39 -13.83 5.01
C THR A 180 -2.85 -12.55 5.65
N PRO A 181 -3.18 -12.27 6.93
CA PRO A 181 -2.63 -11.11 7.62
C PRO A 181 -1.10 -11.20 7.71
N LEU A 182 -0.41 -10.10 7.35
CA LEU A 182 1.05 -10.00 7.45
C LEU A 182 1.46 -8.87 8.39
N THR A 183 2.51 -9.10 9.17
CA THR A 183 3.17 -8.08 9.99
C THR A 183 4.58 -7.88 9.48
N TYR A 184 4.95 -6.64 9.18
CA TYR A 184 6.32 -6.26 8.83
C TYR A 184 6.91 -5.42 9.95
N ASP A 185 8.03 -5.89 10.49
CA ASP A 185 8.71 -5.26 11.60
C ASP A 185 10.00 -4.58 11.14
N ASN A 186 10.16 -3.30 11.45
CA ASN A 186 11.31 -2.51 11.01
C ASN A 186 11.56 -2.59 9.48
N LEU A 187 10.50 -2.64 8.68
CA LEU A 187 10.57 -2.57 7.23
C LEU A 187 10.75 -1.11 6.81
N THR A 188 11.72 -0.87 5.93
CA THR A 188 11.91 0.46 5.33
C THR A 188 11.72 0.43 3.82
N VAL A 189 10.93 1.36 3.28
CA VAL A 189 10.78 1.55 1.83
C VAL A 189 11.03 3.02 1.49
N THR A 190 11.94 3.29 0.57
CA THR A 190 12.34 4.66 0.24
C THR A 190 12.36 4.92 -1.25
N ASN A 191 11.96 6.15 -1.63
CA ASN A 191 12.08 6.70 -2.98
C ASN A 191 11.26 5.99 -4.07
N ALA A 192 10.28 5.15 -3.72
CA ALA A 192 9.31 4.62 -4.67
C ALA A 192 8.31 5.72 -5.07
N THR A 193 7.98 5.84 -6.35
CA THR A 193 6.94 6.80 -6.81
C THR A 193 5.57 6.45 -6.22
N GLU A 194 5.18 5.17 -6.19
CA GLU A 194 3.93 4.71 -5.58
C GLU A 194 4.21 3.54 -4.62
N ILE A 195 3.52 3.55 -3.48
CA ILE A 195 3.38 2.37 -2.62
C ILE A 195 1.89 2.08 -2.41
N ALA A 196 1.45 0.86 -2.69
CA ALA A 196 0.06 0.48 -2.53
C ALA A 196 -0.11 -0.83 -1.75
N PHE A 197 -1.06 -0.86 -0.83
CA PHE A 197 -1.45 -2.06 -0.07
C PHE A 197 -2.80 -2.59 -0.54
N GLY A 198 -2.94 -3.92 -0.58
CA GLY A 198 -4.17 -4.56 -1.06
C GLY A 198 -4.35 -4.44 -2.57
N VAL A 199 -3.25 -4.25 -3.30
CA VAL A 199 -3.25 -4.04 -4.75
C VAL A 199 -2.13 -4.88 -5.35
N ILE A 200 -2.35 -5.38 -6.56
CA ILE A 200 -1.33 -5.94 -7.44
C ILE A 200 -1.39 -5.23 -8.78
N ASN A 201 -0.25 -5.03 -9.44
CA ASN A 201 -0.17 -4.42 -10.75
C ASN A 201 0.92 -5.09 -11.60
N ILE A 202 0.51 -6.08 -12.39
CA ILE A 202 1.39 -6.75 -13.35
C ILE A 202 1.17 -6.13 -14.74
N GLN A 203 -0.05 -6.25 -15.26
CA GLN A 203 -0.51 -5.56 -16.47
C GLN A 203 -1.70 -4.65 -16.19
N THR A 204 -2.62 -5.14 -15.38
CA THR A 204 -3.78 -4.41 -14.89
C THR A 204 -3.70 -4.31 -13.37
N ARG A 205 -4.12 -3.16 -12.86
CA ARG A 205 -4.28 -2.97 -11.42
C ARG A 205 -5.48 -3.79 -10.94
N SER A 206 -5.26 -4.63 -9.93
CA SER A 206 -6.32 -5.39 -9.28
C SER A 206 -6.24 -5.15 -7.78
N ALA A 207 -7.38 -4.90 -7.15
CA ALA A 207 -7.49 -4.75 -5.71
C ALA A 207 -8.00 -6.05 -5.10
N GLN A 208 -7.39 -6.47 -3.99
CA GLN A 208 -7.81 -7.61 -3.21
C GLN A 208 -7.65 -7.28 -1.73
N ALA A 209 -8.71 -7.49 -0.97
CA ALA A 209 -8.72 -7.33 0.48
C ALA A 209 -7.50 -8.04 1.09
N SER A 210 -6.68 -7.27 1.81
CA SER A 210 -5.45 -7.72 2.45
C SER A 210 -5.32 -7.02 3.81
N ASP A 211 -4.75 -7.68 4.80
CA ASP A 211 -4.51 -7.10 6.12
C ASP A 211 -3.02 -7.01 6.40
N PHE A 212 -2.53 -5.79 6.63
CA PHE A 212 -1.13 -5.51 6.93
C PHE A 212 -0.99 -4.78 8.26
N THR A 213 0.05 -5.13 9.01
CA THR A 213 0.51 -4.36 10.17
C THR A 213 1.96 -3.97 9.96
N LEU A 214 2.25 -2.70 10.14
CA LEU A 214 3.60 -2.14 10.17
C LEU A 214 3.97 -1.88 11.63
N THR A 215 5.05 -2.50 12.08
CA THR A 215 5.65 -2.22 13.39
C THR A 215 7.02 -1.60 13.21
N ASN A 216 7.30 -0.50 13.90
CA ASN A 216 8.55 0.25 13.80
C ASN A 216 9.04 0.49 12.34
N SER A 217 8.11 0.59 11.39
CA SER A 217 8.42 0.57 9.96
C SER A 217 8.27 1.95 9.37
N SER A 218 9.04 2.25 8.32
CA SER A 218 8.98 3.56 7.66
C SER A 218 8.84 3.43 6.15
N MET A 219 8.03 4.30 5.58
CA MET A 219 7.92 4.43 4.12
C MET A 219 8.02 5.92 3.79
N SER A 220 8.96 6.31 2.94
CA SER A 220 9.25 7.74 2.74
C SER A 220 9.74 8.08 1.35
N ALA A 221 9.74 9.39 1.06
CA ALA A 221 10.09 9.95 -0.24
C ALA A 221 9.26 9.34 -1.38
N THR A 222 7.96 9.23 -1.16
CA THR A 222 7.01 8.70 -2.13
C THR A 222 6.10 9.79 -2.67
N SER A 223 5.71 9.69 -3.94
CA SER A 223 4.73 10.63 -4.51
C SER A 223 3.31 10.24 -4.15
N ASN A 224 3.00 8.94 -4.12
CA ASN A 224 1.66 8.47 -3.84
C ASN A 224 1.67 7.24 -2.91
N MET A 225 0.76 7.21 -1.96
CA MET A 225 0.45 6.01 -1.17
C MET A 225 -1.03 5.67 -1.25
N VAL A 226 -1.34 4.38 -1.40
CA VAL A 226 -2.71 3.89 -1.56
C VAL A 226 -3.01 2.72 -0.63
N ILE A 227 -4.17 2.74 0.02
CA ILE A 227 -4.77 1.55 0.64
C ILE A 227 -5.94 1.12 -0.24
N GLY A 228 -5.86 -0.06 -0.84
CA GLY A 228 -6.89 -0.63 -1.70
C GLY A 228 -8.18 -0.91 -0.95
N ALA A 229 -9.31 -0.85 -1.66
CA ALA A 229 -10.63 -1.10 -1.09
C ALA A 229 -10.71 -2.48 -0.41
N GLY A 230 -11.33 -2.53 0.76
CA GLY A 230 -11.47 -3.74 1.58
C GLY A 230 -10.19 -4.22 2.26
N SER A 231 -9.09 -3.45 2.18
CA SER A 231 -7.82 -3.79 2.82
C SER A 231 -7.58 -2.95 4.07
N THR A 232 -6.82 -3.48 5.01
CA THR A 232 -6.41 -2.78 6.23
C THR A 232 -4.90 -2.57 6.24
N LEU A 233 -4.47 -1.35 6.54
CA LEU A 233 -3.10 -1.03 6.92
C LEU A 233 -3.10 -0.50 8.36
N ARG A 234 -2.50 -1.24 9.28
CA ARG A 234 -2.32 -0.82 10.68
C ARG A 234 -0.90 -0.32 10.91
N LEU A 235 -0.78 0.84 11.56
CA LEU A 235 0.50 1.43 11.95
C LEU A 235 0.65 1.40 13.47
N ASP A 236 1.76 0.90 13.99
CA ASP A 236 2.10 1.13 15.39
C ASP A 236 2.64 2.55 15.63
N ALA A 237 2.82 2.93 16.89
CA ALA A 237 3.25 4.26 17.30
C ALA A 237 4.63 4.67 16.75
N SER A 238 5.49 3.70 16.45
CA SER A 238 6.82 3.93 15.89
C SER A 238 6.84 3.89 14.36
N SER A 239 5.72 3.55 13.71
CA SER A 239 5.62 3.49 12.26
C SER A 239 5.20 4.82 11.67
N SER A 240 5.81 5.15 10.53
CA SER A 240 5.57 6.41 9.84
C SER A 240 5.48 6.25 8.33
N LEU A 241 4.51 6.93 7.72
CA LEU A 241 4.35 7.04 6.28
C LEU A 241 4.61 8.49 5.87
N THR A 242 5.45 8.73 4.87
CA THR A 242 5.76 10.07 4.35
C THR A 242 5.59 10.09 2.83
N THR A 243 4.65 10.90 2.36
CA THR A 243 4.25 10.94 0.94
C THR A 243 3.77 12.33 0.52
N VAL A 244 3.63 12.56 -0.78
CA VAL A 244 2.94 13.76 -1.29
C VAL A 244 1.44 13.53 -1.21
N ASP A 245 0.93 12.53 -1.92
CA ASP A 245 -0.49 12.19 -1.95
C ASP A 245 -0.78 10.88 -1.21
N PHE A 246 -1.78 10.89 -0.34
CA PHE A 246 -2.27 9.70 0.34
C PHE A 246 -3.74 9.46 0.02
N ASP A 247 -4.04 8.35 -0.65
CA ASP A 247 -5.38 7.94 -1.02
C ASP A 247 -5.82 6.68 -0.27
N ASN A 248 -6.68 6.87 0.73
CA ASN A 248 -7.26 5.76 1.47
C ASN A 248 -8.59 5.32 0.84
N PHE A 249 -8.65 4.13 0.25
CA PHE A 249 -9.90 3.47 -0.17
C PHE A 249 -10.30 2.30 0.76
N GLY A 250 -9.43 1.92 1.70
CA GLY A 250 -9.64 0.84 2.66
C GLY A 250 -9.66 1.37 4.10
N THR A 251 -9.01 0.65 5.00
CA THR A 251 -8.91 1.00 6.42
C THR A 251 -7.48 1.39 6.77
N LEU A 252 -7.28 2.63 7.23
CA LEU A 252 -6.06 3.02 7.93
C LEU A 252 -6.30 2.93 9.43
N ALA A 253 -5.52 2.09 10.12
CA ALA A 253 -5.71 1.81 11.53
C ALA A 253 -4.44 2.02 12.37
N GLY A 254 -4.59 2.00 13.70
CA GLY A 254 -3.47 2.05 14.62
C GLY A 254 -3.15 3.46 15.13
N ASN A 255 -1.96 3.63 15.69
CA ASN A 255 -1.53 4.84 16.39
C ASN A 255 -0.23 5.45 15.84
N GLY A 256 0.12 5.10 14.60
CA GLY A 256 1.28 5.66 13.90
C GLY A 256 1.08 7.07 13.36
N THR A 257 2.01 7.47 12.50
CA THR A 257 2.03 8.82 11.90
C THR A 257 1.99 8.76 10.38
N VAL A 258 1.18 9.62 9.77
CA VAL A 258 1.21 9.89 8.32
C VAL A 258 1.58 11.35 8.09
N ASN A 259 2.66 11.58 7.36
CA ASN A 259 3.09 12.89 6.87
C ASN A 259 2.76 12.96 5.39
N ALA A 260 1.64 13.57 5.04
CA ALA A 260 1.20 13.72 3.65
C ALA A 260 1.10 15.20 3.29
N PHE A 261 1.30 15.56 2.02
CA PHE A 261 0.92 16.89 1.56
C PHE A 261 -0.60 16.98 1.37
N ASN A 262 -1.20 15.94 0.75
CA ASN A 262 -2.64 15.76 0.65
C ASN A 262 -3.05 14.41 1.24
N PHE A 263 -4.05 14.40 2.13
CA PHE A 263 -4.61 13.17 2.68
C PHE A 263 -6.11 13.04 2.37
N ASN A 264 -6.49 12.04 1.57
CA ASN A 264 -7.86 11.83 1.13
C ASN A 264 -8.46 10.55 1.71
N VAL A 265 -9.58 10.68 2.41
CA VAL A 265 -10.41 9.55 2.87
C VAL A 265 -11.53 9.35 1.86
N ARG A 266 -11.39 8.32 1.02
CA ARG A 266 -12.28 8.08 -0.13
C ARG A 266 -13.59 7.41 0.30
N ASN A 267 -14.52 7.27 -0.65
CA ASN A 267 -15.80 6.60 -0.42
C ASN A 267 -15.57 5.16 0.06
N GLY A 268 -16.24 4.75 1.14
CA GLY A 268 -16.09 3.42 1.75
C GLY A 268 -14.83 3.25 2.60
N ALA A 269 -13.95 4.25 2.66
CA ALA A 269 -12.74 4.19 3.46
C ALA A 269 -13.01 4.46 4.93
N VAL A 270 -12.16 3.89 5.78
CA VAL A 270 -12.25 3.94 7.25
C VAL A 270 -10.95 4.48 7.83
N LEU A 271 -11.06 5.40 8.77
CA LEU A 271 -10.01 5.68 9.76
C LEU A 271 -10.39 5.00 11.07
N SER A 272 -9.51 4.17 11.61
CA SER A 272 -9.73 3.41 12.85
C SER A 272 -8.51 3.57 13.77
N PRO A 273 -8.36 4.72 14.45
CA PRO A 273 -7.24 4.94 15.34
C PRO A 273 -7.15 3.86 16.43
N GLY A 274 -5.95 3.67 16.97
CA GLY A 274 -5.72 2.82 18.13
C GLY A 274 -5.61 1.31 17.87
N SER A 275 -5.44 0.60 18.98
CA SER A 275 -5.61 -0.85 19.13
C SER A 275 -6.31 -1.09 20.47
N SER A 276 -7.34 -0.27 20.73
CA SER A 276 -8.20 -0.09 21.91
C SER A 276 -8.48 1.41 22.13
N ILE A 277 -7.53 2.17 22.68
CA ILE A 277 -7.60 3.64 22.72
C ILE A 277 -6.25 4.19 22.30
N GLY A 278 -6.22 5.00 21.25
CA GLY A 278 -5.00 5.63 20.77
C GLY A 278 -5.22 6.82 19.85
N THR A 279 -4.10 7.37 19.38
CA THR A 279 -4.10 8.54 18.50
C THR A 279 -3.42 8.20 17.19
N LEU A 280 -4.15 8.33 16.08
CA LEU A 280 -3.60 8.29 14.74
C LEU A 280 -3.23 9.73 14.35
N ASN A 281 -1.95 9.96 14.05
CA ASN A 281 -1.43 11.30 13.74
C ASN A 281 -1.36 11.50 12.23
N ILE A 282 -2.03 12.52 11.72
CA ILE A 282 -2.01 12.92 10.31
C ILE A 282 -1.47 14.35 10.24
N ASN A 283 -0.23 14.48 9.79
CA ASN A 283 0.44 15.76 9.62
C ASN A 283 0.14 16.29 8.20
N SER A 284 -1.13 16.62 7.94
CA SER A 284 -1.65 17.07 6.65
C SER A 284 -3.04 17.68 6.78
N ALA A 285 -3.52 18.32 5.71
CA ALA A 285 -4.94 18.58 5.54
C ALA A 285 -5.67 17.29 5.15
N ILE A 286 -6.88 17.09 5.69
CA ILE A 286 -7.70 15.89 5.44
C ILE A 286 -8.94 16.27 4.62
N SER A 287 -9.22 15.49 3.58
CA SER A 287 -10.45 15.59 2.79
C SER A 287 -11.28 14.32 2.90
N PHE A 288 -12.54 14.46 3.34
CA PHE A 288 -13.50 13.36 3.45
C PHE A 288 -14.47 13.33 2.27
N ALA A 289 -14.46 12.22 1.54
CA ALA A 289 -15.49 11.91 0.56
C ALA A 289 -16.78 11.40 1.24
N ALA A 290 -17.92 11.54 0.56
CA ALA A 290 -19.18 10.95 1.00
C ALA A 290 -19.05 9.43 1.20
N GLY A 291 -19.59 8.93 2.32
CA GLY A 291 -19.56 7.50 2.66
C GLY A 291 -18.24 7.02 3.25
N SER A 292 -17.35 7.93 3.66
CA SER A 292 -16.20 7.63 4.51
C SER A 292 -16.64 7.44 5.97
N THR A 293 -15.84 6.72 6.75
CA THR A 293 -16.13 6.44 8.17
C THR A 293 -14.93 6.74 9.06
N ILE A 294 -15.21 7.23 10.26
CA ILE A 294 -14.27 7.31 11.37
C ILE A 294 -14.81 6.36 12.43
N LEU A 295 -14.10 5.28 12.66
CA LEU A 295 -14.40 4.31 13.72
C LEU A 295 -13.60 4.71 14.95
N SER A 296 -14.28 5.05 16.03
CA SER A 296 -13.66 5.50 17.28
C SER A 296 -14.18 4.66 18.43
N GLU A 297 -13.26 4.01 19.15
CA GLU A 297 -13.55 3.34 20.40
C GLU A 297 -13.61 4.37 21.55
N VAL A 298 -14.50 4.17 22.52
CA VAL A 298 -14.65 5.02 23.71
C VAL A 298 -14.59 4.21 25.01
N ASP A 299 -13.84 4.72 25.99
CA ASP A 299 -13.74 4.19 27.35
C ASP A 299 -13.85 5.33 28.37
N PRO A 300 -14.95 5.41 29.15
CA PRO A 300 -15.15 6.48 30.13
C PRO A 300 -14.10 6.49 31.25
N ALA A 301 -13.42 5.36 31.51
CA ALA A 301 -12.43 5.22 32.56
C ALA A 301 -10.97 5.39 32.07
N ALA A 302 -10.74 5.47 30.76
CA ALA A 302 -9.41 5.66 30.20
C ALA A 302 -8.96 7.14 30.33
N ALA A 303 -7.64 7.35 30.45
CA ALA A 303 -7.06 8.69 30.56
C ALA A 303 -7.36 9.55 29.32
N GLN A 304 -7.18 8.95 28.15
CA GLN A 304 -7.79 9.40 26.90
C GLN A 304 -9.12 8.63 26.76
N LYS A 305 -10.24 9.33 26.70
CA LYS A 305 -11.57 8.69 26.76
C LYS A 305 -12.04 8.09 25.43
N ALA A 306 -11.37 8.42 24.32
CA ALA A 306 -11.75 8.01 22.98
C ALA A 306 -10.53 7.85 22.07
N ASP A 307 -10.63 7.00 21.06
CA ASP A 307 -9.73 7.06 19.91
C ASP A 307 -9.76 8.43 19.27
N LEU A 308 -8.58 8.92 18.89
CA LEU A 308 -8.39 10.24 18.33
C LEU A 308 -7.76 10.18 16.95
N VAL A 309 -8.42 10.77 15.96
CA VAL A 309 -7.74 11.25 14.74
C VAL A 309 -7.22 12.64 15.03
N SER A 310 -5.89 12.84 14.95
CA SER A 310 -5.26 14.14 15.14
C SER A 310 -4.69 14.65 13.82
N SER A 311 -5.22 15.77 13.33
CA SER A 311 -4.77 16.48 12.13
C SER A 311 -4.05 17.77 12.50
N THR A 312 -2.89 18.06 11.89
CA THR A 312 -2.22 19.35 12.09
C THR A 312 -2.90 20.49 11.31
N ASP A 313 -3.53 20.19 10.19
CA ASP A 313 -4.13 21.18 9.30
C ASP A 313 -5.66 21.04 9.21
N ALA A 314 -6.25 21.81 8.28
CA ALA A 314 -7.69 21.92 8.10
C ALA A 314 -8.30 20.60 7.61
N VAL A 315 -9.53 20.34 8.05
CA VAL A 315 -10.36 19.22 7.60
C VAL A 315 -11.48 19.76 6.72
N THR A 316 -11.66 19.12 5.56
CA THR A 316 -12.73 19.41 4.62
C THR A 316 -13.65 18.21 4.42
N GLY A 317 -14.93 18.47 4.17
CA GLY A 317 -15.92 17.44 3.94
C GLY A 317 -16.31 16.64 5.18
N ILE A 318 -16.07 17.12 6.40
CA ILE A 318 -16.34 16.31 7.62
C ILE A 318 -17.83 15.89 7.73
N ASN A 319 -18.76 16.71 7.23
CA ASN A 319 -20.18 16.38 7.18
C ASN A 319 -20.51 15.22 6.22
N ASN A 320 -19.59 14.85 5.32
CA ASN A 320 -19.71 13.72 4.40
C ASN A 320 -19.31 12.39 5.05
N ALA A 321 -18.64 12.45 6.22
CA ALA A 321 -18.20 11.30 6.98
C ALA A 321 -19.26 10.83 7.97
N THR A 322 -19.23 9.53 8.26
CA THR A 322 -19.91 8.93 9.41
C THR A 322 -18.91 8.73 10.54
N ILE A 323 -19.24 9.15 11.76
CA ILE A 323 -18.50 8.79 12.96
C ILE A 323 -19.26 7.63 13.61
N GLN A 324 -18.63 6.46 13.61
CA GLN A 324 -19.10 5.27 14.29
C GLN A 324 -18.40 5.14 15.63
N VAL A 325 -19.19 5.08 16.70
CA VAL A 325 -18.69 5.01 18.08
C VAL A 325 -18.85 3.61 18.65
N GLU A 326 -17.76 3.05 19.16
CA GLU A 326 -17.69 1.68 19.69
C GLU A 326 -17.24 1.66 21.15
N ALA A 327 -17.63 0.63 21.91
CA ALA A 327 -17.06 0.44 23.24
C ALA A 327 -15.66 -0.17 23.13
N ALA A 328 -14.64 0.46 23.74
CA ALA A 328 -13.25 0.04 23.61
C ALA A 328 -12.93 -1.31 24.28
N ARG A 329 -13.86 -1.83 25.09
CA ARG A 329 -13.74 -3.13 25.75
C ARG A 329 -15.11 -3.70 26.10
N PRO A 330 -15.22 -5.04 26.15
CA PRO A 330 -16.46 -5.70 26.54
C PRO A 330 -16.83 -5.43 27.99
N GLY A 331 -18.12 -5.49 28.30
CA GLY A 331 -18.64 -5.39 29.67
C GLY A 331 -18.99 -3.98 30.13
N LEU A 332 -18.75 -2.96 29.30
CA LEU A 332 -19.27 -1.62 29.54
C LEU A 332 -20.79 -1.59 29.36
N THR A 333 -21.45 -0.81 30.21
CA THR A 333 -22.91 -0.66 30.32
C THR A 333 -23.31 0.79 30.10
N ALA A 334 -24.60 1.04 29.87
CA ALA A 334 -25.11 2.40 29.71
C ALA A 334 -24.80 3.30 30.91
N GLN A 335 -24.71 2.73 32.12
CA GLN A 335 -24.37 3.44 33.35
C GLN A 335 -22.93 3.97 33.34
N ASP A 336 -22.02 3.31 32.62
CA ASP A 336 -20.62 3.74 32.51
C ASP A 336 -20.50 5.00 31.62
N TYR A 337 -21.41 5.16 30.66
CA TYR A 337 -21.48 6.31 29.75
C TYR A 337 -22.43 7.38 30.27
N ALA A 338 -22.14 7.93 31.46
CA ALA A 338 -22.98 8.96 32.07
C ALA A 338 -23.19 10.16 31.11
N ALA A 339 -24.44 10.64 31.04
CA ALA A 339 -24.82 11.78 30.22
C ALA A 339 -23.99 13.03 30.57
N GLY A 340 -23.59 13.79 29.55
CA GLY A 340 -22.77 14.99 29.70
C GLY A 340 -21.26 14.74 29.73
N ASN A 341 -20.80 13.50 29.51
CA ASN A 341 -19.40 13.25 29.17
C ASN A 341 -19.11 13.60 27.71
N ASP A 342 -18.05 14.38 27.49
CA ASP A 342 -17.54 14.68 26.17
C ASP A 342 -16.44 13.70 25.77
N TYR A 343 -16.50 13.23 24.52
CA TYR A 343 -15.52 12.34 23.90
C TYR A 343 -14.95 13.03 22.66
N THR A 344 -13.67 13.38 22.68
CA THR A 344 -13.00 13.99 21.54
C THR A 344 -12.45 12.91 20.61
N VAL A 345 -13.09 12.73 19.47
CA VAL A 345 -12.73 11.71 18.47
C VAL A 345 -11.91 12.25 17.29
N PHE A 346 -11.90 13.58 17.14
CA PHE A 346 -11.19 14.28 16.08
C PHE A 346 -10.66 15.63 16.57
N GLN A 347 -9.40 15.91 16.28
CA GLN A 347 -8.81 17.24 16.41
C GLN A 347 -8.18 17.71 15.09
N ALA A 348 -8.35 18.99 14.77
CA ALA A 348 -7.79 19.65 13.59
C ALA A 348 -7.60 21.15 13.85
N SER A 349 -6.90 21.86 12.96
CA SER A 349 -6.78 23.32 13.06
C SER A 349 -8.08 24.07 12.72
N SER A 350 -8.91 23.49 11.85
CA SER A 350 -10.25 23.97 11.51
C SER A 350 -11.07 22.87 10.83
N PHE A 351 -12.39 23.04 10.82
CA PHE A 351 -13.33 22.19 10.10
C PHE A 351 -14.23 23.07 9.22
N ASP A 352 -14.57 22.61 8.03
CA ASP A 352 -15.55 23.25 7.14
C ASP A 352 -17.02 22.88 7.47
N GLY A 353 -17.22 22.04 8.49
CA GLY A 353 -18.52 21.57 8.95
C GLY A 353 -18.49 21.14 10.41
N ASN A 354 -19.67 20.92 11.00
CA ASN A 354 -19.82 20.57 12.42
C ASN A 354 -20.96 19.55 12.68
N SER A 355 -21.49 18.94 11.64
CA SER A 355 -22.64 18.03 11.71
C SER A 355 -22.37 16.73 10.93
N PRO A 356 -21.29 15.97 11.26
CA PRO A 356 -21.10 14.63 10.71
C PRO A 356 -22.25 13.72 11.14
N THR A 357 -22.50 12.66 10.37
CA THR A 357 -23.46 11.64 10.79
C THR A 357 -22.86 10.85 11.95
N LEU A 358 -23.55 10.79 13.08
CA LEU A 358 -23.12 9.99 14.24
C LEU A 358 -23.94 8.70 14.30
N VAL A 359 -23.26 7.56 14.46
CA VAL A 359 -23.90 6.25 14.61
C VAL A 359 -23.29 5.48 15.78
N ALA A 360 -24.13 4.78 16.53
CA ALA A 360 -23.66 3.80 17.50
C ALA A 360 -23.20 2.52 16.76
N GLY A 361 -21.99 2.07 17.05
CA GLY A 361 -21.49 0.78 16.59
C GLY A 361 -22.08 -0.38 17.42
N GLY A 362 -21.87 -1.61 16.94
CA GLY A 362 -22.51 -2.79 17.53
C GLY A 362 -22.04 -3.15 18.95
N SER A 363 -20.86 -2.64 19.36
CA SER A 363 -20.28 -2.87 20.68
C SER A 363 -20.71 -1.82 21.72
N LEU A 364 -21.25 -0.67 21.30
CA LEU A 364 -21.70 0.37 22.22
C LEU A 364 -23.02 -0.05 22.89
N PRO A 365 -23.13 -0.03 24.23
CA PRO A 365 -24.37 -0.37 24.91
C PRO A 365 -25.46 0.65 24.52
N ALA A 366 -26.71 0.17 24.43
CA ALA A 366 -27.85 1.05 24.22
C ALA A 366 -27.99 2.02 25.41
N LEU A 367 -27.84 3.32 25.14
CA LEU A 367 -27.88 4.39 26.15
C LEU A 367 -29.30 4.80 26.54
#